data_AF-A0A1W9P527-F1
#
_entry.id   AF-A0A1W9P527-F1
#
_cell.length_a   1.000
_cell.length_b   1.000
_cell.length_c   1.000
_cell.angle_alpha   90.00
_cell.angle_beta   90.00
_cell.angle_gamma   90.00
#
_symmetry.space_group_name_H-M   'P 1'
#
loop_
_entity.id
_entity.type
_entity.pdbx_description
1 polymer ?
#
loop_
_entity_poly.entity_id
_entity_poly.type
_entity_poly.pdbx_seq_one_letter_code
_entity_poly.pdbx_strand_id
1 'polypeptide(L)'
;MGFPKGGKIASLTAKVLVSMGTPSYGKIISKYYFSQTKFDILTTAVAVKLYELEKGKAPGNLQELVPDYLPEVFADPFNDFKPLKYRKTNESWLIYSFGPDKQDNDAAFECEDWDKKGDIVFSSL
;
A
#
# COMPACT_ATOMS: atom_id res chain seq x y z
N MET A 1 -21.03 -32.62 -15.43
CA MET A 1 -21.00 -32.12 -16.82
C MET A 1 -19.54 -31.82 -17.15
N GLY A 2 -18.87 -32.71 -17.88
CA GLY A 2 -17.42 -32.63 -18.10
C GLY A 2 -17.10 -31.78 -19.33
N PHE A 3 -16.18 -30.82 -19.19
CA PHE A 3 -15.68 -30.05 -20.33
C PHE A 3 -15.15 -31.01 -21.40
N PRO A 4 -15.49 -30.81 -22.70
CA PRO A 4 -14.93 -31.64 -23.76
C PRO A 4 -13.40 -31.51 -23.74
N LYS A 5 -12.69 -32.64 -23.79
CA LYS A 5 -11.22 -32.68 -23.84
C LYS A 5 -10.77 -32.06 -25.17
N GLY A 6 -10.59 -30.74 -25.19
CA GLY A 6 -10.05 -30.02 -26.33
C GLY A 6 -8.66 -30.57 -26.68
N GLY A 7 -8.42 -30.83 -27.96
CA GLY A 7 -7.12 -31.28 -28.44
C GLY A 7 -5.99 -30.35 -28.01
N LYS A 8 -4.74 -30.83 -28.03
CA LYS A 8 -3.56 -30.11 -27.52
C LYS A 8 -3.47 -28.64 -27.98
N ILE A 9 -3.95 -28.33 -29.19
CA ILE A 9 -4.01 -26.97 -29.75
C ILE A 9 -4.98 -26.06 -28.97
N ALA A 10 -6.18 -26.53 -28.61
CA ALA A 10 -7.15 -25.74 -27.84
C ALA A 10 -6.68 -25.43 -26.42
N SER A 11 -5.93 -26.35 -25.80
CA SER A 11 -5.26 -26.11 -24.51
C SER A 11 -4.11 -25.11 -24.63
N LEU A 12 -3.36 -25.13 -25.73
CA LEU A 12 -2.27 -24.20 -25.98
C LEU A 12 -2.79 -22.79 -26.26
N THR A 13 -3.85 -22.63 -27.06
CA THR A 13 -4.44 -21.32 -27.35
C THR A 13 -5.03 -20.67 -26.09
N ALA A 14 -5.72 -21.46 -25.25
CA ALA A 14 -6.21 -20.97 -23.95
C ALA A 14 -5.06 -20.50 -23.04
N LYS A 15 -3.95 -21.26 -22.97
CA LYS A 15 -2.75 -20.86 -22.19
C LYS A 15 -2.13 -19.57 -22.73
N VAL A 16 -2.02 -19.43 -24.05
CA VAL A 16 -1.46 -18.22 -24.68
C VAL A 16 -2.36 -17.01 -24.39
N LEU A 17 -3.67 -17.12 -24.59
CA LEU A 17 -4.62 -16.03 -24.33
C LEU A 17 -4.63 -15.61 -22.85
N VAL A 18 -4.60 -16.57 -21.92
CA VAL A 18 -4.45 -16.29 -20.48
C VAL A 18 -3.12 -15.57 -20.22
N SER A 19 -2.01 -16.07 -20.77
CA SER A 19 -0.68 -15.46 -20.56
C SER A 19 -0.55 -14.04 -21.10
N MET A 20 -1.31 -13.69 -22.14
CA MET A 20 -1.34 -12.32 -22.69
C MET A 20 -2.14 -11.36 -21.80
N GLY A 21 -3.20 -11.85 -21.15
CA GLY A 21 -4.00 -11.05 -20.21
C GLY A 21 -3.34 -10.85 -18.85
N THR A 22 -2.67 -11.87 -18.31
CA THR A 22 -2.08 -11.86 -16.95
C THR A 22 -1.19 -10.65 -16.64
N PRO A 23 -0.19 -10.27 -17.47
CA PRO A 23 0.64 -9.10 -17.18
C PRO A 23 -0.14 -7.77 -17.24
N SER A 24 -1.28 -7.71 -17.93
CA SER A 24 -2.16 -6.54 -17.94
C SER A 24 -2.93 -6.41 -16.61
N TYR A 25 -3.50 -7.50 -16.10
CA TYR A 25 -4.23 -7.50 -14.82
C TYR A 25 -3.33 -7.19 -13.62
N GLY A 26 -2.12 -7.77 -13.58
CA GLY A 26 -1.18 -7.51 -12.48
C GLY A 26 -0.84 -6.02 -12.35
N LYS A 27 -0.61 -5.33 -13.47
CA LYS A 27 -0.31 -3.89 -13.48
C LYS A 27 -1.48 -3.03 -13.00
N ILE A 28 -2.71 -3.36 -13.42
CA ILE A 28 -3.91 -2.63 -12.99
C ILE A 28 -4.10 -2.75 -11.48
N ILE A 29 -3.96 -3.96 -10.93
CA ILE A 29 -4.09 -4.21 -9.50
C ILE A 29 -3.00 -3.47 -8.71
N SER A 30 -1.74 -3.54 -9.14
CA SER A 30 -0.65 -2.81 -8.49
C SER A 30 -0.88 -1.30 -8.51
N LYS A 31 -1.30 -0.73 -9.64
CA LYS A 31 -1.60 0.71 -9.74
C LYS A 31 -2.76 1.14 -8.86
N TYR A 32 -3.81 0.31 -8.76
CA TYR A 32 -4.94 0.53 -7.86
C TYR A 32 -4.46 0.57 -6.41
N TYR A 33 -3.73 -0.45 -5.94
CA TYR A 33 -3.24 -0.48 -4.57
C TYR A 33 -2.25 0.65 -4.28
N PHE A 34 -1.38 1.00 -5.22
CA PHE A 34 -0.49 2.15 -5.07
C PHE A 34 -1.27 3.45 -4.82
N SER A 35 -2.31 3.69 -5.61
CA SER A 35 -3.15 4.90 -5.47
C SER A 35 -3.93 4.88 -4.15
N GLN A 36 -4.49 3.72 -3.78
CA GLN A 36 -5.21 3.54 -2.52
C GLN A 36 -4.29 3.76 -1.31
N THR A 37 -3.11 3.13 -1.29
CA THR A 37 -2.13 3.27 -0.21
C THR A 37 -1.65 4.71 -0.05
N LYS A 38 -1.45 5.45 -1.15
CA LYS A 38 -1.15 6.89 -1.07
C LYS A 38 -2.28 7.68 -0.38
N PHE A 39 -3.53 7.36 -0.70
CA PHE A 39 -4.68 7.98 -0.05
C PHE A 39 -4.77 7.63 1.44
N ASP A 40 -4.54 6.37 1.79
CA ASP A 40 -4.57 5.90 3.18
C ASP A 40 -3.45 6.52 4.03
N ILE A 41 -2.25 6.66 3.46
CA ILE A 41 -1.12 7.36 4.09
C ILE A 41 -1.46 8.82 4.35
N LEU A 42 -2.02 9.53 3.35
CA LEU A 42 -2.43 10.93 3.50
C LEU A 42 -3.55 11.10 4.54
N THR A 43 -4.53 10.19 4.52
CA THR A 43 -5.62 10.20 5.50
C THR A 43 -5.08 10.00 6.93
N THR A 44 -4.16 9.05 7.10
CA THR A 44 -3.47 8.83 8.38
C THR A 44 -2.65 10.05 8.79
N ALA A 45 -1.96 10.70 7.85
CA ALA A 45 -1.19 11.91 8.12
C ALA A 45 -2.07 13.06 8.64
N VAL A 46 -3.24 13.27 8.04
CA VAL A 46 -4.22 14.24 8.52
C VAL A 46 -4.70 13.89 9.93
N ALA A 47 -5.02 12.62 10.19
CA ALA A 47 -5.43 12.16 11.51
C ALA A 47 -4.34 12.40 12.57
N VAL A 48 -3.06 12.14 12.24
CA VAL A 48 -1.93 12.47 13.12
C VAL A 48 -1.85 13.98 13.38
N LYS A 49 -2.02 14.83 12.36
CA LYS A 49 -2.02 16.29 12.55
C LYS A 49 -3.17 16.77 13.43
N LEU A 50 -4.36 16.20 13.29
CA LEU A 50 -5.49 16.52 14.16
C LEU A 50 -5.21 16.10 15.61
N TYR A 51 -4.69 14.90 15.82
CA TYR A 51 -4.26 14.44 17.14
C TYR A 51 -3.21 15.39 17.75
N GLU A 52 -2.22 15.84 16.97
CA GLU A 52 -1.21 16.81 17.41
C GLU A 52 -1.83 18.12 17.88
N LEU A 53 -2.78 18.66 17.11
CA LEU A 53 -3.46 19.92 17.44
C LEU A 53 -4.29 19.83 18.72
N GLU A 54 -4.95 18.69 18.95
CA GLU A 54 -5.84 18.52 20.11
C GLU A 54 -5.11 18.07 21.38
N LYS A 55 -4.07 17.24 21.25
CA LYS A 55 -3.33 16.67 22.40
C LYS A 55 -2.00 17.39 22.67
N GLY A 56 -1.58 18.29 21.78
CA GLY A 56 -0.31 19.02 21.87
C GLY A 56 0.93 18.18 21.58
N LYS A 57 0.78 16.94 21.10
CA LYS A 57 1.87 16.01 20.78
C LYS A 57 1.43 15.00 19.74
N ALA A 58 2.35 14.49 18.92
CA ALA A 58 2.04 13.39 18.01
C ALA A 58 1.72 12.09 18.79
N PRO A 59 0.92 11.18 18.25
CA PRO A 59 0.63 9.90 18.88
C PRO A 59 1.91 9.06 19.00
N GLY A 60 1.98 8.15 19.97
CA GLY A 60 3.10 7.21 20.10
C GLY A 60 3.05 6.09 19.04
N ASN A 61 1.85 5.77 18.56
CA ASN A 61 1.58 4.77 17.53
C ASN A 61 0.24 5.07 16.85
N LEU A 62 -0.04 4.43 15.70
CA LEU A 62 -1.27 4.70 14.94
C LEU A 62 -2.55 4.22 15.63
N GLN A 63 -2.49 3.27 16.57
CA GLN A 63 -3.68 2.80 17.28
C GLN A 63 -4.30 3.87 18.17
N GLU A 64 -3.53 4.87 18.62
CA GLU A 64 -4.05 6.02 19.36
C GLU A 64 -4.97 6.93 18.52
N LEU A 65 -4.96 6.77 17.20
CA LEU A 65 -5.87 7.50 16.31
C LEU A 65 -7.27 6.88 16.24
N VAL A 66 -7.43 5.65 16.74
CA VAL A 66 -8.68 4.89 16.67
C VAL A 66 -9.40 4.94 18.02
N PRO A 67 -10.74 5.12 18.07
CA PRO A 67 -11.65 5.32 16.93
C PRO A 67 -11.86 6.79 16.54
N ASP A 68 -11.29 7.72 17.31
CA ASP A 68 -11.70 9.13 17.28
C ASP A 68 -11.28 9.88 16.00
N TYR A 69 -10.15 9.51 15.40
CA TYR A 69 -9.61 10.15 14.19
C TYR A 69 -9.61 9.23 12.97
N LEU A 70 -9.55 7.90 13.18
CA LEU A 70 -9.61 6.87 12.15
C LEU A 70 -10.55 5.73 12.58
N PRO A 71 -11.28 5.10 11.64
CA PRO A 71 -12.12 3.94 11.96
C PRO A 71 -11.28 2.72 12.37
N GLU A 72 -10.12 2.55 11.75
CA GLU A 72 -9.11 1.55 12.04
C GLU A 72 -7.75 2.01 11.50
N VAL A 73 -6.67 1.36 11.89
CA VAL A 73 -5.37 1.61 11.26
C VAL A 73 -5.35 0.91 9.90
N PHE A 74 -5.18 1.68 8.82
CA PHE A 74 -5.17 1.13 7.47
C PHE A 74 -4.10 0.05 7.28
N ALA A 75 -4.48 -1.01 6.59
CA ALA A 75 -3.61 -2.10 6.20
C ALA A 75 -2.78 -1.72 4.97
N ASP A 76 -1.53 -2.17 4.92
CA ASP A 76 -0.60 -1.97 3.82
C ASP A 76 -0.65 -3.18 2.85
N PRO A 77 -1.22 -3.03 1.64
CA PRO A 77 -1.27 -4.09 0.63
C PRO A 77 0.13 -4.58 0.18
N PHE A 78 1.17 -3.78 0.39
CA PHE A 78 2.54 -4.08 0.01
C PHE A 78 3.37 -4.74 1.12
N ASN A 79 2.82 -4.83 2.34
CA ASN A 79 3.43 -5.47 3.50
C ASN A 79 2.46 -6.49 4.13
N ASP A 80 2.02 -7.46 3.32
CA ASP A 80 1.14 -8.56 3.74
C ASP A 80 -0.12 -8.11 4.51
N PHE A 81 -0.69 -6.95 4.17
CA PHE A 81 -1.84 -6.34 4.84
C PHE A 81 -1.63 -6.08 6.34
N LYS A 82 -0.38 -5.95 6.79
CA LYS A 82 -0.06 -5.45 8.12
C LYS A 82 -0.37 -3.94 8.20
N PRO A 83 -0.56 -3.38 9.39
CA PRO A 83 -0.78 -1.93 9.53
C PRO A 83 0.31 -1.10 8.84
N LEU A 84 -0.07 0.06 8.30
CA LEU A 84 0.89 1.06 7.82
C LEU A 84 1.98 1.33 8.86
N LYS A 85 3.20 1.55 8.37
CA LYS A 85 4.34 1.81 9.24
C LYS A 85 4.33 3.27 9.67
N TYR A 86 4.61 3.50 10.94
CA TYR A 86 4.72 4.83 11.53
C TYR A 86 6.04 4.93 12.27
N ARG A 87 6.74 6.05 12.06
CA ARG A 87 7.94 6.37 12.82
C ARG A 87 7.85 7.80 13.29
N LYS A 88 8.07 7.97 14.59
CA LYS A 88 8.12 9.27 15.25
C LYS A 88 9.53 9.56 15.75
N THR A 89 10.00 10.77 15.52
CA THR A 89 11.20 11.34 16.12
C THR A 89 10.78 12.46 17.09
N ASN A 90 11.75 13.17 17.68
CA ASN A 90 11.45 14.29 18.56
C ASN A 90 10.84 15.49 17.81
N GLU A 91 11.16 15.65 16.53
CA GLU A 91 10.83 16.85 15.74
C GLU A 91 9.82 16.55 14.63
N SER A 92 9.69 15.30 14.22
CA SER A 92 8.89 14.91 13.06
C SER A 92 8.31 13.51 13.19
N TRP A 93 7.47 13.14 12.24
CA TRP A 93 7.02 11.78 12.04
C TRP A 93 6.84 11.48 10.56
N LEU A 94 6.85 10.20 10.22
CA LEU A 94 6.57 9.71 8.88
C LEU A 94 5.65 8.50 8.93
N ILE A 95 4.90 8.32 7.86
CA ILE A 95 4.03 7.17 7.61
C ILE A 95 4.43 6.59 6.27
N TYR A 96 4.58 5.27 6.20
CA TYR A 96 5.04 4.64 4.98
C TYR A 96 4.52 3.22 4.75
N SER A 97 4.63 2.80 3.50
CA SER A 97 4.40 1.44 2.99
C SER A 97 5.64 0.98 2.22
N PHE A 98 5.88 -0.33 2.15
CA PHE A 98 7.02 -0.92 1.42
C PHE A 98 6.92 -0.74 -0.11
N GLY A 99 5.77 -0.28 -0.60
CA GLY A 99 5.58 0.01 -2.02
C GLY A 99 5.64 -1.21 -2.95
N PRO A 100 5.58 -1.00 -4.28
CA PRO A 100 5.35 -2.07 -5.25
C PRO A 100 6.39 -3.20 -5.26
N ASP A 101 7.61 -2.94 -4.80
CA ASP A 101 8.68 -3.94 -4.72
C ASP A 101 8.65 -4.79 -3.43
N LYS A 102 7.77 -4.44 -2.49
CA LYS A 102 7.52 -5.11 -1.21
C LYS A 102 8.75 -5.24 -0.32
N GLN A 103 9.75 -4.38 -0.52
CA GLN A 103 10.95 -4.35 0.31
C GLN A 103 10.88 -3.15 1.24
N ASP A 104 11.13 -3.38 2.53
CA ASP A 104 11.27 -2.28 3.49
C ASP A 104 12.60 -1.58 3.23
N ASN A 105 12.56 -0.37 2.66
CA ASN A 105 13.73 0.48 2.50
C ASN A 105 13.89 1.47 3.67
N ASP A 106 13.22 1.21 4.80
CA ASP A 106 13.25 2.00 6.01
C ASP A 106 12.79 3.46 5.82
N ALA A 107 11.97 3.73 4.79
CA ALA A 107 11.58 5.04 4.28
C ALA A 107 12.75 5.88 3.72
N ALA A 108 13.89 5.25 3.38
CA ALA A 108 15.08 5.94 2.86
C ALA A 108 15.07 6.10 1.33
N PHE A 109 14.24 5.35 0.61
CA PHE A 109 14.13 5.40 -0.84
C PHE A 109 12.67 5.52 -1.25
N GLU A 110 12.24 6.73 -1.61
CA GLU A 110 10.84 7.00 -1.97
C GLU A 110 10.50 6.51 -3.37
N CYS A 111 9.32 5.92 -3.49
CA CYS A 111 8.74 5.44 -4.73
C CYS A 111 8.16 6.61 -5.56
N GLU A 112 8.77 6.90 -6.71
CA GLU A 112 8.30 7.96 -7.61
C GLU A 112 6.93 7.63 -8.26
N ASP A 113 6.69 6.36 -8.61
CA ASP A 113 5.47 5.93 -9.30
C ASP A 113 5.17 4.43 -9.09
N TRP A 114 3.95 3.98 -9.42
CA TRP A 114 3.45 2.63 -9.16
C TRP A 114 4.27 1.47 -9.78
N ASP A 115 5.11 1.76 -10.77
CA ASP A 115 5.98 0.79 -11.45
C ASP A 115 7.46 0.90 -11.02
N LYS A 116 7.77 1.76 -10.05
CA LYS A 116 9.11 1.98 -9.51
C LYS A 116 9.30 1.26 -8.19
N LYS A 117 10.57 1.07 -7.85
CA LYS A 117 11.01 0.55 -6.56
C LYS A 117 10.93 1.63 -5.49
N GLY A 118 10.97 1.21 -4.23
CA GLY A 118 10.97 2.10 -3.08
C GLY A 118 9.65 2.14 -2.32
N ASP A 119 9.70 2.88 -1.23
CA ASP A 119 8.65 3.00 -0.24
C ASP A 119 7.71 4.14 -0.61
N ILE A 120 6.41 3.99 -0.33
CA ILE A 120 5.47 5.10 -0.44
C ILE A 120 5.53 5.84 0.90
N VAL A 121 6.01 7.09 0.92
CA VAL A 121 6.32 7.81 2.15
C VAL A 121 5.54 9.13 2.22
N PHE A 122 5.08 9.48 3.41
CA PHE A 122 4.73 10.86 3.77
C PHE A 122 5.48 11.25 5.04
N SER A 123 6.13 12.41 5.01
CA SER A 123 6.85 12.99 6.14
C SER A 123 6.16 14.28 6.60
N SER A 124 6.19 14.55 7.90
CA SER A 124 5.63 15.77 8.48
C SER A 124 6.51 17.02 8.34
N LEU A 125 7.71 16.87 7.78
CA LEU A 125 8.69 17.95 7.53
C LEU A 125 8.47 18.62 6.18
#